data_AF-A0A4U9HLM0-F1
#
_entry.id   AF-A0A4U9HLM0-F1
#
_cell.length_a   1.000
_cell.length_b   1.000
_cell.length_c   1.000
_cell.angle_alpha   90.00
_cell.angle_beta   90.00
_cell.angle_gamma   90.00
#
_symmetry.space_group_name_H-M   'P 1'
#
loop_
_entity.id
_entity.type
_entity.pdbx_description
1 polymer ?
#
loop_
_entity_poly.entity_id
_entity_poly.type
_entity_poly.pdbx_seq_one_letter_code
_entity_poly.pdbx_strand_id
1 'polypeptide(L)'
;MRYVGGIDDAGQPIDIRDPMLSTLQQVVASTPDDKQRVRQLLAINAIFGEALPQDPAFVAAVTQAYLSLRDRGARQTVQEWVSN
;
A
#
# COMPACT_ATOMS: atom_id res chain seq x y z
N MET A 1 3.04 -0.52 1.02
CA MET A 1 1.65 -1.03 1.16
C MET A 1 1.40 -2.29 0.32
N ARG A 2 1.68 -2.32 -0.99
CA ARG A 2 1.47 -3.53 -1.82
C ARG A 2 2.22 -4.77 -1.30
N TYR A 3 3.45 -4.58 -0.82
CA TYR A 3 4.32 -5.62 -0.25
C TYR A 3 3.70 -6.34 0.96
N VAL A 4 3.08 -5.60 1.89
CA VAL A 4 2.48 -6.20 3.10
C VAL A 4 1.21 -7.01 2.80
N GLY A 5 0.75 -7.00 1.55
CA GLY A 5 -0.27 -7.93 1.05
C GLY A 5 0.21 -9.38 0.94
N GLY A 6 1.52 -9.64 1.06
CA GLY A 6 2.07 -10.99 1.19
C GLY A 6 2.11 -11.80 -0.10
N ILE A 7 1.69 -11.23 -1.23
CA ILE A 7 1.72 -11.86 -2.57
C ILE A 7 2.41 -10.91 -3.55
N ASP A 8 3.40 -11.41 -4.26
CA ASP A 8 4.12 -10.65 -5.29
C ASP A 8 3.31 -10.49 -6.59
N ASP A 9 3.89 -9.82 -7.59
CA ASP A 9 3.23 -9.60 -8.88
C ASP A 9 3.11 -10.89 -9.73
N ALA A 10 3.80 -11.99 -9.34
CA ALA A 10 3.73 -13.31 -9.97
C ALA A 10 2.79 -14.28 -9.22
N GLY A 11 2.10 -13.81 -8.17
CA GLY A 11 1.19 -14.63 -7.36
C GLY A 11 1.90 -15.49 -6.31
N GLN A 12 3.19 -15.28 -6.06
CA GLN A 12 3.95 -16.04 -5.08
C GLN A 12 3.88 -15.40 -3.69
N PRO A 13 3.84 -16.22 -2.61
CA PRO A 13 3.94 -15.71 -1.25
C PRO A 13 5.26 -14.98 -0.99
N ILE A 14 5.18 -13.88 -0.24
CA ILE A 14 6.31 -13.11 0.25
C ILE A 14 6.55 -13.45 1.72
N ASP A 15 7.77 -13.83 2.08
CA ASP A 15 8.21 -13.93 3.49
C ASP A 15 8.39 -12.51 4.07
N ILE A 16 7.35 -11.99 4.72
CA ILE A 16 7.38 -10.66 5.34
C ILE A 16 7.95 -10.76 6.75
N ARG A 17 9.00 -10.00 7.03
CA ARG A 17 9.63 -9.92 8.36
C ARG A 17 9.37 -8.55 8.99
N ASP A 18 8.21 -8.42 9.61
CA ASP A 18 7.75 -7.17 10.24
C ASP A 18 7.12 -7.47 11.61
N PRO A 19 7.52 -6.80 12.70
CA PRO A 19 6.93 -7.01 14.02
C PRO A 19 5.44 -6.64 14.11
N MET A 20 4.94 -5.78 13.20
CA MET A 20 3.55 -5.40 13.07
C MET A 20 2.80 -6.20 11.99
N LEU A 21 3.38 -7.29 11.48
CA LEU A 21 2.82 -8.07 10.38
C LEU A 21 1.35 -8.44 10.60
N SER A 22 1.01 -8.93 11.79
CA SER A 22 -0.37 -9.33 12.12
C SER A 22 -1.36 -8.18 11.95
N THR A 23 -1.01 -6.97 12.40
CA THR A 23 -1.84 -5.78 12.25
C THR A 23 -1.99 -5.39 10.78
N LEU A 24 -0.89 -5.39 10.03
CA LEU A 24 -0.90 -5.07 8.60
C LEU A 24 -1.75 -6.07 7.80
N GLN A 25 -1.59 -7.36 8.07
CA GLN A 25 -2.37 -8.43 7.44
C GLN A 25 -3.84 -8.36 7.80
N GLN A 26 -4.19 -8.02 9.05
CA GLN A 26 -5.58 -7.84 9.45
C GLN A 26 -6.25 -6.72 8.65
N VAL A 27 -5.55 -5.60 8.42
CA VAL A 27 -6.06 -4.51 7.58
C VAL A 27 -6.20 -4.94 6.12
N VAL A 28 -5.21 -5.65 5.59
CA VAL A 28 -5.27 -6.18 4.21
C VAL A 28 -6.46 -7.13 4.06
N ALA A 29 -6.66 -8.06 4.99
CA ALA A 29 -7.73 -9.05 4.93
C ALA A 29 -9.13 -8.43 5.10
N SER A 30 -9.26 -7.31 5.82
CA SER A 30 -10.53 -6.65 6.08
C SER A 30 -10.92 -5.60 5.03
N THR A 31 -10.06 -5.35 4.03
CA THR A 31 -10.28 -4.32 3.01
C THR A 31 -10.22 -4.88 1.60
N PRO A 32 -11.03 -4.36 0.66
CA PRO A 32 -10.84 -4.65 -0.76
C PRO A 32 -9.50 -4.10 -1.23
N ASP A 33 -8.94 -4.68 -2.30
CA ASP A 33 -7.67 -4.25 -2.88
C ASP A 33 -7.80 -2.96 -3.70
N ASP A 34 -8.18 -1.86 -3.05
CA ASP A 34 -8.42 -0.55 -3.67
C ASP A 34 -8.03 0.62 -2.73
N LYS A 35 -8.53 1.83 -3.02
CA LYS A 35 -8.29 3.03 -2.21
C LYS A 35 -8.69 2.91 -0.74
N GLN A 36 -9.64 2.02 -0.39
CA GLN A 36 -10.03 1.79 1.00
C GLN A 36 -8.88 1.16 1.79
N ARG A 37 -8.15 0.20 1.19
CA ARG A 37 -6.97 -0.41 1.82
C ARG A 37 -5.89 0.62 2.10
N VAL A 38 -5.62 1.53 1.17
CA VAL A 38 -4.67 2.63 1.38
C VAL A 38 -5.06 3.46 2.59
N ARG A 39 -6.34 3.89 2.67
CA ARG A 39 -6.84 4.69 3.79
C ARG A 39 -6.72 3.98 5.13
N GLN A 40 -7.07 2.69 5.18
CA GLN A 40 -6.99 1.92 6.42
C GLN A 40 -5.54 1.64 6.85
N LEU A 41 -4.63 1.42 5.90
CA LEU A 41 -3.20 1.29 6.22
C LEU A 41 -2.62 2.61 6.71
N LEU A 42 -3.01 3.75 6.11
CA LEU A 42 -2.60 5.08 6.59
C LEU A 42 -3.14 5.38 8.00
N ALA A 43 -4.30 4.84 8.37
CA ALA A 43 -4.86 5.03 9.70
C ALA A 43 -4.08 4.33 10.82
N ILE A 44 -3.05 3.53 10.50
CA ILE A 44 -2.16 2.94 11.51
C ILE A 44 -1.26 4.03 12.10
N ASN A 45 -1.71 4.63 13.19
CA ASN A 45 -1.05 5.74 13.86
C ASN A 45 0.41 5.43 14.25
N ALA A 46 0.69 4.19 14.70
CA ALA A 46 2.04 3.75 15.05
C ALA A 46 3.04 3.79 13.87
N ILE A 47 2.56 3.88 12.62
CA ILE A 47 3.40 3.96 11.42
C ILE A 47 3.36 5.37 10.81
N PHE A 48 2.17 5.97 10.67
CA PHE A 48 1.98 7.20 9.90
C PHE A 48 1.64 8.44 10.74
N GLY A 49 1.45 8.28 12.06
CA GLY A 49 0.99 9.35 12.95
C GLY A 49 -0.39 9.88 12.57
N GLU A 50 -0.70 11.11 13.02
CA GLU A 50 -2.01 11.74 12.77
C GLU A 50 -2.01 12.70 11.59
N ALA A 51 -0.84 13.25 11.23
CA ALA A 51 -0.74 14.31 10.24
C ALA A 51 -0.91 13.78 8.80
N LEU A 52 -0.22 12.69 8.46
CA LEU A 52 -0.21 12.17 7.08
C LEU A 52 -1.59 11.71 6.58
N PRO A 53 -2.42 10.99 7.37
CA PRO A 53 -3.76 10.61 6.92
C PRO A 53 -4.71 11.80 6.72
N GLN A 54 -4.39 12.95 7.32
CA GLN A 54 -5.18 14.19 7.20
C GLN A 54 -4.72 15.09 6.05
N ASP A 55 -3.55 14.85 5.45
CA ASP A 55 -3.07 15.57 4.28
C ASP A 55 -3.70 14.99 2.99
N PRO A 56 -4.65 15.70 2.35
CA PRO A 56 -5.33 15.16 1.17
C PRO A 56 -4.41 14.97 -0.03
N ALA A 57 -3.36 15.80 -0.17
CA ALA A 57 -2.42 15.70 -1.27
C ALA A 57 -1.55 14.46 -1.11
N PHE A 58 -1.08 14.20 0.11
CA PHE A 58 -0.35 12.97 0.44
C PHE A 58 -1.21 11.72 0.21
N VAL A 59 -2.43 11.70 0.76
CA VAL A 59 -3.36 10.56 0.59
C VAL A 59 -3.64 10.29 -0.88
N ALA A 60 -3.84 11.34 -1.69
CA ALA A 60 -4.08 11.21 -3.13
C ALA A 60 -2.85 10.63 -3.86
N ALA A 61 -1.64 11.14 -3.58
CA ALA A 61 -0.41 10.67 -4.20
C ALA A 61 -0.12 9.19 -3.86
N VAL A 62 -0.25 8.80 -2.60
CA VAL A 62 -0.06 7.40 -2.17
C VAL A 62 -1.12 6.49 -2.77
N THR A 63 -2.37 6.94 -2.86
CA THR A 63 -3.46 6.17 -3.50
C THR A 63 -3.18 5.94 -4.97
N GLN A 64 -2.73 6.97 -5.70
CA GLN A 64 -2.38 6.85 -7.12
C GLN A 64 -1.22 5.86 -7.33
N ALA A 65 -0.15 5.97 -6.54
CA ALA A 65 0.96 5.04 -6.58
C ALA A 65 0.50 3.60 -6.30
N TYR A 66 -0.33 3.41 -5.28
CA TYR A 66 -0.86 2.08 -4.92
C TYR A 66 -1.66 1.44 -6.05
N LEU A 67 -2.58 2.19 -6.66
CA LEU A 67 -3.41 1.69 -7.75
C LEU A 67 -2.57 1.37 -8.99
N SER A 68 -1.57 2.19 -9.31
CA SER A 68 -0.64 1.90 -10.40
C SER A 68 0.14 0.60 -10.15
N LEU A 69 0.66 0.40 -8.93
CA LEU A 69 1.34 -0.84 -8.55
C LEU A 69 0.43 -2.07 -8.68
N ARG A 70 -0.84 -1.95 -8.27
CA ARG A 70 -1.83 -3.04 -8.37
C ARG A 70 -2.15 -3.39 -9.83
N ASP A 71 -2.37 -2.37 -10.66
CA ASP A 71 -2.90 -2.56 -12.02
C ASP A 71 -1.80 -2.82 -13.06
N ARG A 72 -0.58 -2.31 -12.83
CA ARG A 72 0.53 -2.34 -13.80
C ARG A 72 1.77 -3.06 -13.30
N GLY A 73 1.82 -3.42 -12.02
CA GLY A 73 3.00 -4.00 -11.37
C GLY A 73 4.09 -2.96 -11.10
N ALA A 74 5.08 -3.38 -10.29
CA ALA A 74 6.12 -2.49 -9.80
C ALA A 74 6.98 -1.88 -10.92
N ARG A 75 7.40 -2.70 -11.89
CA ARG A 75 8.30 -2.28 -12.98
C ARG A 75 7.70 -1.16 -13.83
N GLN A 76 6.49 -1.35 -14.33
CA GLN A 76 5.81 -0.38 -15.19
C GLN A 76 5.49 0.90 -14.43
N THR A 77 5.04 0.78 -13.17
CA THR A 77 4.75 1.93 -12.33
C THR A 77 5.96 2.84 -12.16
N VAL A 78 7.14 2.27 -11.86
CA VAL A 78 8.38 3.05 -11.68
C VAL A 78 8.80 3.71 -12.99
N GLN A 79 8.70 3.01 -14.13
CA GLN A 79 9.03 3.57 -15.44
C GLN A 79 8.17 4.81 -15.75
N GLU A 80 6.86 4.73 -15.52
CA GLU A 80 5.94 5.85 -15.74
C GLU A 80 6.16 7.01 -14.78
N TRP A 81 6.60 6.73 -13.55
CA TRP A 81 6.84 7.76 -12.54
C TRP A 81 8.06 8.61 -12.84
N VAL A 82 9.13 8.00 -13.37
CA VAL A 82 10.38 8.71 -13.70
C VAL A 82 10.31 9.40 -15.06
N SER A 83 9.35 9.03 -15.90
CA SER A 83 9.16 9.62 -17.23
C SER A 83 8.23 10.85 -17.24
N ASN A 84 7.63 11.20 -16.09
CA ASN A 84 6.84 12.41 -15.87
C ASN A 84 7.65 13.45 -15.09
#